data_AF-A0A2V5L900-F1
#
_entry.id   AF-A0A2V5L900-F1
#
_cell.length_a   1.000
_cell.length_b   1.000
_cell.length_c   1.000
_cell.angle_alpha   90.00
_cell.angle_beta   90.00
_cell.angle_gamma   90.00
#
_symmetry.space_group_name_H-M   'P 1'
#
loop_
_entity.id
_entity.type
_entity.pdbx_description
1 polymer ?
#
loop_
_entity_poly.entity_id
_entity_poly.type
_entity_poly.pdbx_seq_one_letter_code
_entity_poly.pdbx_strand_id
1 'polypeptide(L)'
;MTKTRFPASAILPAAAVGSGGSGQLPPELARLAGGEPETLARLGGLLLAAAGRDGLVDVAYRVVDSPVGPLLLAGTDVGLVRIAFAIEGHDAVLESLAATISPRVLRAPARLDAAARELDEYFGGSRHAFDLPLDLRLANGFRREVLAHLPEIGYGHTASYAAVAALTSSPRAVRAVGTACARNPLPLVVPCHRVVRSDGGRGSYLGGTAAKALLLDLEAAAE
;
A
#
# COMPACT_ATOMS: atom_id res chain seq x y z
N MET A 1 -23.37 -15.47 14.08
CA MET A 1 -22.91 -14.43 15.03
C MET A 1 -21.72 -14.97 15.81
N THR A 2 -20.52 -14.76 15.29
CA THR A 2 -19.26 -15.10 15.98
C THR A 2 -18.26 -14.04 15.54
N LYS A 3 -18.15 -12.97 16.34
CA LYS A 3 -17.15 -11.92 16.14
C LYS A 3 -15.80 -12.50 16.55
N THR A 4 -14.98 -12.88 15.58
CA THR A 4 -13.57 -13.19 15.85
C THR A 4 -12.85 -11.87 16.11
N ARG A 5 -12.87 -11.43 17.38
CA ARG A 5 -12.01 -10.34 17.87
C ARG A 5 -10.57 -10.84 17.83
N PHE A 6 -9.76 -10.26 16.96
CA PHE A 6 -8.32 -10.39 17.06
C PHE A 6 -7.84 -9.70 18.35
N PRO A 7 -7.00 -10.34 19.18
CA PRO A 7 -6.49 -9.71 20.38
C PRO A 7 -5.54 -8.58 20.02
N ALA A 8 -5.84 -7.37 20.49
CA ALA A 8 -4.89 -6.28 20.57
C ALA A 8 -3.82 -6.66 21.61
N SER A 9 -2.76 -7.34 21.17
CA SER A 9 -1.58 -7.52 22.02
C SER A 9 -0.81 -6.21 22.03
N ALA A 10 -0.82 -5.55 23.18
CA ALA A 10 -0.03 -4.38 23.49
C ALA A 10 1.46 -4.74 23.38
N ILE A 11 2.09 -4.28 22.30
CA ILE A 11 3.54 -4.18 22.20
C ILE A 11 3.84 -2.71 21.98
N LEU A 12 4.42 -2.09 23.01
CA LEU A 12 5.03 -0.76 22.96
C LEU A 12 5.87 -0.62 21.68
N PRO A 13 5.78 0.49 20.92
CA PRO A 13 6.78 0.73 19.91
C PRO A 13 8.05 1.15 20.64
N ALA A 14 8.96 0.21 20.84
CA ALA A 14 10.37 0.56 20.91
C ALA A 14 10.67 1.37 19.63
N ALA A 15 11.25 2.54 19.80
CA ALA A 15 11.70 3.40 18.71
C ALA A 15 12.68 2.60 17.84
N ALA A 16 12.15 1.94 16.81
CA ALA A 16 12.95 1.38 15.73
C ALA A 16 13.39 2.56 14.87
N VAL A 17 14.49 3.19 15.30
CA VAL A 17 15.38 3.91 14.40
C VAL A 17 15.73 2.91 13.31
N GLY A 18 15.18 3.09 12.11
CA GLY A 18 15.47 2.25 10.97
C GLY A 18 16.98 2.23 10.75
N SER A 19 17.61 1.08 10.96
CA SER A 19 19.01 0.82 10.66
C SER A 19 19.23 0.58 9.16
N GLY A 20 18.55 1.35 8.31
CA GLY A 20 18.44 1.14 6.86
C GLY A 20 19.13 2.20 6.00
N GLY A 21 19.93 3.10 6.60
CA GLY A 21 20.76 4.04 5.87
C GLY A 21 22.13 4.17 6.52
N SER A 22 23.18 3.78 5.80
CA SER A 22 24.59 3.95 6.20
C SER A 22 25.05 5.43 6.16
N GLY A 23 24.18 6.36 6.53
CA GLY A 23 24.53 7.74 6.77
C GLY A 23 24.87 7.90 8.25
N GLN A 24 26.14 8.09 8.59
CA GLN A 24 26.50 8.59 9.92
C GLN A 24 25.73 9.89 10.16
N LEU A 25 24.99 9.95 11.27
CA LEU A 25 24.34 11.18 11.69
C LEU A 25 25.40 12.30 11.77
N PRO A 26 25.12 13.50 11.22
CA PRO A 26 25.98 14.65 11.41
C PRO A 26 26.38 14.80 12.89
N PRO A 27 27.63 15.21 13.19
CA PRO A 27 28.14 15.26 14.56
C PRO A 27 27.29 16.10 15.53
N GLU A 28 26.53 17.06 15.00
CA GLU A 28 25.60 17.87 15.78
C GLU A 28 24.34 17.09 16.18
N LEU A 29 23.82 16.25 15.29
CA LEU A 29 22.67 15.39 15.56
C LEU A 29 23.04 14.18 16.41
N ALA A 30 24.27 13.67 16.29
CA ALA A 30 24.77 12.58 17.11
C ALA A 30 24.76 12.92 18.62
N ARG A 31 25.02 14.18 18.99
CA ARG A 31 24.95 14.66 20.39
C ARG A 31 23.51 14.74 20.92
N LEU A 32 22.54 14.95 20.02
CA LEU A 32 21.11 15.04 20.35
C LEU A 32 20.42 13.67 20.34
N ALA A 33 21.02 12.68 19.68
CA ALA A 33 20.50 11.31 19.56
C ALA A 33 20.52 10.51 20.89
N GLY A 34 21.23 11.01 21.92
CA GLY A 34 21.21 10.44 23.28
C GLY A 34 20.05 10.92 24.15
N GLY A 35 19.05 11.61 23.58
CA GLY A 35 17.90 12.12 24.31
C GLY A 35 16.92 11.02 24.75
N GLU A 36 16.19 11.28 25.84
CA GLU A 36 15.12 10.41 26.34
C GLU A 36 14.10 10.09 25.23
N PRO A 37 13.62 8.84 25.10
CA PRO A 37 12.70 8.42 24.03
C PRO A 37 11.45 9.31 23.89
N GLU A 38 10.89 9.78 25.01
CA GLU A 38 9.74 10.68 25.04
C GLU A 38 10.07 12.05 24.42
N THR A 39 11.28 12.56 24.68
CA THR A 39 11.73 13.83 24.11
C THR A 39 11.92 13.70 22.61
N LEU A 40 12.54 12.62 22.13
CA LEU A 40 12.70 12.34 20.70
C LEU A 40 11.34 12.18 20.01
N ALA A 41 10.38 11.48 20.64
CA ALA A 41 9.02 11.36 20.13
C ALA A 41 8.30 12.72 20.03
N ARG A 42 8.40 13.55 21.07
CA ARG A 42 7.83 14.90 21.08
C ARG A 42 8.45 15.79 20.00
N LEU A 43 9.78 15.78 19.87
CA LEU A 43 10.49 16.53 18.82
C LEU A 43 10.11 16.04 17.42
N GLY A 44 9.99 14.73 17.21
CA GLY A 44 9.50 14.15 15.97
C GLY A 44 8.09 14.62 15.64
N GLY A 45 7.19 14.66 16.62
CA GLY A 45 5.84 15.21 16.46
C GLY A 45 5.84 16.70 16.06
N LEU A 46 6.67 17.52 16.71
CA LEU A 46 6.83 18.93 16.36
C LEU A 46 7.39 19.13 14.95
N LEU A 47 8.39 18.34 14.56
CA LEU A 47 8.96 18.35 13.21
C LEU A 47 7.90 18.00 12.17
N LEU A 48 7.14 16.93 12.38
CA LEU A 48 6.05 16.53 11.48
C LEU A 48 5.00 17.62 11.33
N ALA A 49 4.60 18.24 12.44
CA ALA A 49 3.63 19.33 12.42
C ALA A 49 4.17 20.56 11.67
N ALA A 50 5.44 20.92 11.89
CA ALA A 50 6.09 22.02 11.17
C ALA A 50 6.23 21.73 9.67
N ALA A 51 6.78 20.57 9.32
CA ALA A 51 6.95 20.15 7.93
C ALA A 51 5.61 20.08 7.18
N GLY A 52 4.54 19.66 7.86
CA GLY A 52 3.18 19.69 7.31
C GLY A 52 2.68 21.10 7.04
N ARG A 53 2.84 22.03 7.99
CA ARG A 53 2.45 23.45 7.81
C ARG A 53 3.22 24.14 6.69
N ASP A 54 4.50 23.83 6.56
CA ASP A 54 5.41 24.50 5.63
C ASP A 54 5.43 23.84 4.24
N GLY A 55 4.58 22.83 3.99
CA GLY A 55 4.50 22.14 2.71
C GLY A 55 5.78 21.36 2.34
N LEU A 56 6.49 20.86 3.36
CA LEU A 56 7.77 20.16 3.21
C LEU A 56 7.61 18.63 3.10
N VAL A 57 6.39 18.11 3.04
CA VAL A 57 6.10 16.67 2.91
C VAL A 57 5.34 16.41 1.61
N ASP A 58 6.04 15.91 0.60
CA ASP A 58 5.44 15.54 -0.68
C ASP A 58 4.86 14.12 -0.65
N VAL A 59 5.57 13.21 0.03
CA VAL A 59 5.13 11.81 0.18
C VAL A 59 5.08 11.47 1.67
N ALA A 60 3.88 11.25 2.17
CA ALA A 60 3.65 10.71 3.50
C ALA A 60 3.60 9.18 3.42
N TYR A 61 4.17 8.49 4.41
CA TYR A 61 4.00 7.04 4.53
C TYR A 61 3.66 6.58 5.95
N ARG A 62 3.08 5.38 6.02
CA ARG A 62 2.90 4.58 7.25
C ARG A 62 2.97 3.10 6.93
N VAL A 63 3.16 2.30 7.96
CA VAL A 63 3.00 0.84 7.87
C VAL A 63 1.80 0.45 8.73
N VAL A 64 0.98 -0.45 8.22
CA VAL A 64 -0.17 -1.05 8.93
C VAL A 64 -0.01 -2.57 8.95
N ASP A 65 -0.43 -3.20 10.04
CA ASP A 65 -0.51 -4.66 10.11
C ASP A 65 -1.76 -5.14 9.38
N SER A 66 -1.69 -6.31 8.76
CA SER A 66 -2.85 -6.90 8.07
C SER A 66 -2.75 -8.43 7.98
N PRO A 67 -3.84 -9.13 7.65
CA PRO A 67 -3.83 -10.58 7.43
C PRO A 67 -2.85 -11.05 6.35
N VAL A 68 -2.46 -10.17 5.41
CA VAL A 68 -1.46 -10.45 4.36
C VAL A 68 -0.04 -9.99 4.74
N GLY A 69 0.18 -9.73 6.03
CA GLY A 69 1.41 -9.20 6.59
C GLY A 69 1.43 -7.66 6.62
N PRO A 70 2.55 -7.04 7.06
CA PRO A 70 2.68 -5.60 7.09
C PRO A 70 2.56 -4.99 5.68
N LEU A 71 1.80 -3.90 5.58
CA LEU A 71 1.61 -3.13 4.36
C LEU A 71 2.15 -1.71 4.53
N LEU A 72 3.03 -1.28 3.63
CA LEU A 72 3.42 0.12 3.53
C LEU A 72 2.40 0.88 2.68
N LEU A 73 1.81 1.92 3.26
CA LEU A 73 0.95 2.86 2.57
C LEU A 73 1.73 4.14 2.34
N ALA A 74 1.71 4.68 1.13
CA ALA A 74 2.24 6.00 0.82
C ALA A 74 1.21 6.84 0.06
N GLY A 75 1.14 8.13 0.38
CA GLY A 75 0.24 9.08 -0.26
C GLY A 75 0.89 10.43 -0.50
N THR A 76 0.40 11.11 -1.52
CA THR A 76 0.75 12.47 -1.91
C THR A 76 -0.31 13.46 -1.41
N ASP A 77 -0.26 14.69 -1.89
CA ASP A 77 -1.35 15.67 -1.79
C ASP A 77 -2.58 15.30 -2.63
N VAL A 78 -2.38 14.54 -3.73
CA VAL A 78 -3.46 14.06 -4.60
C VAL A 78 -4.21 12.89 -3.98
N GLY A 79 -3.52 11.95 -3.33
CA GLY A 79 -4.14 10.76 -2.76
C GLY A 79 -3.17 9.62 -2.49
N LEU A 80 -3.71 8.42 -2.25
CA LEU A 80 -2.91 7.22 -2.05
C LEU A 80 -2.18 6.87 -3.36
N VAL A 81 -0.85 6.77 -3.31
CA VAL A 81 0.01 6.56 -4.49
C VAL A 81 0.65 5.17 -4.50
N ARG A 82 0.81 4.53 -3.34
CA ARG A 82 1.43 3.21 -3.21
C ARG A 82 0.87 2.39 -2.05
N ILE A 83 0.61 1.10 -2.28
CA ILE A 83 0.43 0.07 -1.24
C ILE A 83 1.41 -1.08 -1.48
N ALA A 84 2.46 -1.20 -0.69
CA ALA A 84 3.48 -2.23 -0.88
C ALA A 84 3.36 -3.36 0.15
N PHE A 85 3.58 -4.58 -0.30
CA PHE A 85 3.72 -5.75 0.57
C PHE A 85 5.12 -5.82 1.16
N ALA A 86 5.26 -6.42 2.35
CA ALA A 86 6.55 -6.63 3.00
C ALA A 86 7.58 -7.35 2.10
N ILE A 87 7.14 -8.29 1.25
CA ILE A 87 8.01 -9.03 0.31
C ILE A 87 8.72 -8.13 -0.72
N GLU A 88 8.22 -6.91 -0.94
CA GLU A 88 8.82 -5.95 -1.86
C GLU A 88 10.00 -5.17 -1.24
N GLY A 89 10.19 -5.26 0.08
CA GLY A 89 11.17 -4.48 0.82
C GLY A 89 10.76 -3.02 0.96
N HIS A 90 10.21 -2.64 2.12
CA HIS A 90 9.68 -1.30 2.35
C HIS A 90 10.72 -0.18 2.13
N ASP A 91 11.98 -0.39 2.51
CA ASP A 91 13.04 0.61 2.31
C ASP A 91 13.31 0.83 0.81
N ALA A 92 13.42 -0.24 0.02
CA ALA A 92 13.59 -0.14 -1.43
C ALA A 92 12.40 0.55 -2.12
N VAL A 93 11.18 0.33 -1.61
CA VAL A 93 9.98 1.04 -2.09
C VAL A 93 10.07 2.53 -1.76
N LEU A 94 10.46 2.91 -0.54
CA LEU A 94 10.61 4.30 -0.14
C LEU A 94 11.72 5.01 -0.94
N GLU A 95 12.85 4.35 -1.17
CA GLU A 95 13.93 4.86 -2.04
C GLU A 95 13.45 5.11 -3.47
N SER A 96 12.68 4.17 -4.02
CA SER A 96 12.08 4.32 -5.36
C SER A 96 11.10 5.49 -5.41
N LEU A 97 10.24 5.66 -4.40
CA LEU A 97 9.34 6.82 -4.30
C LEU A 97 10.12 8.13 -4.18
N ALA A 98 11.22 8.14 -3.41
CA ALA A 98 12.09 9.30 -3.27
C ALA A 98 12.73 9.71 -4.61
N ALA A 99 13.18 8.73 -5.40
CA ALA A 99 13.80 8.96 -6.69
C ALA A 99 12.80 9.34 -7.80
N THR A 100 11.56 8.84 -7.73
CA THR A 100 10.57 8.97 -8.82
C THR A 100 9.55 10.07 -8.60
N ILE A 101 9.22 10.40 -7.34
CA ILE A 101 8.24 11.43 -7.01
C ILE A 101 8.93 12.65 -6.39
N SER A 102 9.60 12.46 -5.25
CA SER A 102 10.27 13.54 -4.54
C SER A 102 11.07 13.00 -3.35
N PRO A 103 12.27 13.54 -3.06
CA PRO A 103 13.05 13.14 -1.88
C PRO A 103 12.40 13.55 -0.55
N ARG A 104 11.36 14.39 -0.56
CA ARG A 104 10.62 14.85 0.63
C ARG A 104 9.62 13.78 1.12
N VAL A 105 10.16 12.61 1.44
CA VAL A 105 9.43 11.45 1.96
C VAL A 105 9.53 11.42 3.48
N LEU A 106 8.39 11.38 4.17
CA LEU A 106 8.36 11.43 5.64
C LEU A 106 7.28 10.51 6.23
N ARG A 107 7.59 9.91 7.38
CA ARG A 107 6.63 9.09 8.13
C ARG A 107 5.59 9.98 8.80
N ALA A 108 4.47 10.23 8.12
CA ALA A 108 3.39 11.10 8.59
C ALA A 108 2.06 10.33 8.61
N PRO A 109 1.85 9.42 9.59
CA PRO A 109 0.77 8.43 9.55
C PRO A 109 -0.64 9.04 9.54
N ALA A 110 -0.83 10.19 10.18
CA ALA A 110 -2.11 10.89 10.24
C ALA A 110 -2.68 11.24 8.86
N ARG A 111 -1.81 11.51 7.86
CA ARG A 111 -2.24 11.76 6.47
C ARG A 111 -2.85 10.54 5.79
N LEU A 112 -2.70 9.35 6.37
CA LEU A 112 -3.13 8.08 5.83
C LEU A 112 -4.08 7.33 6.79
N ASP A 113 -4.67 8.02 7.78
CA ASP A 113 -5.62 7.42 8.72
C ASP A 113 -6.88 6.89 8.01
N ALA A 114 -7.38 7.62 7.00
CA ALA A 114 -8.52 7.16 6.20
C ALA A 114 -8.19 5.85 5.47
N ALA A 115 -7.05 5.79 4.77
CA ALA A 115 -6.63 4.59 4.06
C ALA A 115 -6.41 3.39 4.99
N ALA A 116 -5.78 3.62 6.16
CA ALA A 116 -5.60 2.59 7.17
C ALA A 116 -6.94 2.05 7.69
N ARG A 117 -7.87 2.95 8.05
CA ARG A 117 -9.21 2.57 8.51
C ARG A 117 -9.97 1.75 7.46
N GLU A 118 -9.94 2.17 6.20
CA GLU A 118 -10.66 1.44 5.15
C GLU A 118 -10.05 0.06 4.86
N LEU A 119 -8.72 -0.08 4.96
CA LEU A 119 -8.07 -1.39 4.87
C LEU A 119 -8.48 -2.29 6.05
N ASP A 120 -8.52 -1.76 7.27
CA ASP A 120 -9.00 -2.51 8.45
C ASP A 120 -10.46 -2.96 8.26
N GLU A 121 -11.34 -2.08 7.76
CA GLU A 121 -12.74 -2.40 7.45
C GLU A 121 -12.86 -3.48 6.36
N TYR A 122 -12.00 -3.43 5.33
CA TYR A 122 -11.95 -4.40 4.22
C TYR A 122 -11.50 -5.77 4.70
N PHE A 123 -10.40 -5.84 5.46
CA PHE A 123 -9.93 -7.09 6.04
C PHE A 123 -10.89 -7.63 7.12
N GLY A 124 -11.66 -6.77 7.77
CA GLY A 124 -12.77 -7.14 8.65
C GLY A 124 -14.04 -7.59 7.93
N GLY A 125 -14.09 -7.56 6.59
CA GLY A 125 -15.24 -7.95 5.78
C GLY A 125 -16.41 -6.96 5.78
N SER A 126 -16.28 -5.82 6.46
CA SER A 126 -17.32 -4.79 6.57
C SER A 126 -17.33 -3.78 5.42
N ARG A 127 -16.26 -3.75 4.63
CA ARG A 127 -16.10 -2.88 3.46
C ARG A 127 -15.87 -3.69 2.20
N HIS A 128 -16.65 -3.40 1.16
CA HIS A 128 -16.55 -4.05 -0.16
C HIS A 128 -16.09 -3.09 -1.27
N ALA A 129 -16.04 -1.78 -0.99
CA ALA A 129 -15.54 -0.75 -1.90
C ALA A 129 -14.72 0.31 -1.15
N PHE A 130 -13.66 0.82 -1.76
CA PHE A 130 -12.82 1.88 -1.18
C PHE A 130 -13.28 3.25 -1.66
N ASP A 131 -13.30 4.22 -0.75
CA ASP A 131 -13.61 5.64 -1.02
C ASP A 131 -12.39 6.49 -0.67
N LEU A 132 -11.33 6.30 -1.45
CA LEU A 132 -10.05 6.96 -1.25
C LEU A 132 -9.66 7.71 -2.53
N PRO A 133 -9.17 8.96 -2.43
CA PRO A 133 -8.54 9.60 -3.57
C PRO A 133 -7.28 8.82 -3.96
N LEU A 134 -7.15 8.47 -5.23
CA LEU A 134 -6.03 7.68 -5.76
C LEU A 134 -5.15 8.53 -6.66
N ASP A 135 -3.84 8.42 -6.45
CA ASP A 135 -2.82 9.02 -7.28
C ASP A 135 -2.22 7.96 -8.21
N LEU A 136 -2.66 7.96 -9.46
CA LEU A 136 -2.24 7.00 -10.48
C LEU A 136 -0.96 7.40 -11.21
N ARG A 137 -0.18 8.39 -10.74
CA ARG A 137 1.03 8.87 -11.44
C ARG A 137 2.07 7.79 -11.72
N LEU A 138 2.11 6.75 -10.88
CA LEU A 138 3.03 5.62 -11.04
C LEU A 138 2.58 4.61 -12.11
N ALA A 139 1.40 4.81 -12.72
CA ALA A 139 0.87 4.02 -13.83
C ALA A 139 0.69 4.89 -15.08
N ASN A 140 1.19 4.42 -16.22
CA ASN A 140 1.19 5.14 -17.49
C ASN A 140 0.86 4.22 -18.66
N GLY A 141 0.45 4.81 -19.78
CA GLY A 141 0.10 4.10 -21.02
C GLY A 141 -0.89 2.96 -20.80
N PHE A 142 -0.65 1.84 -21.48
CA PHE A 142 -1.50 0.64 -21.42
C PHE A 142 -1.71 0.10 -19.99
N ARG A 143 -0.72 0.25 -19.10
CA ARG A 143 -0.89 -0.16 -17.70
C ARG A 143 -1.96 0.67 -17.01
N ARG A 144 -1.96 1.99 -17.19
CA ARG A 144 -2.98 2.86 -16.58
C ARG A 144 -4.38 2.51 -17.07
N GLU A 145 -4.50 2.24 -18.36
CA GLU A 145 -5.75 1.78 -18.99
C GLU A 145 -6.24 0.47 -18.36
N VAL A 146 -5.39 -0.55 -18.26
CA VAL A 146 -5.75 -1.82 -17.60
C VAL A 146 -6.22 -1.59 -16.17
N LEU A 147 -5.46 -0.81 -15.38
CA LEU A 147 -5.80 -0.56 -13.97
C LEU A 147 -7.14 0.17 -13.81
N ALA A 148 -7.56 0.99 -14.78
CA ALA A 148 -8.84 1.69 -14.75
C ALA A 148 -10.05 0.74 -14.86
N HIS A 149 -9.89 -0.42 -15.51
CA HIS A 149 -10.96 -1.42 -15.64
C HIS A 149 -11.02 -2.40 -14.47
N LEU A 150 -9.96 -2.54 -13.68
CA LEU A 150 -9.95 -3.53 -12.58
C LEU A 150 -11.03 -3.28 -11.51
N PRO A 151 -11.37 -2.04 -11.12
CA PRO A 151 -12.47 -1.77 -10.19
C PRO A 151 -13.85 -2.24 -10.68
N GLU A 152 -14.04 -2.46 -11.98
CA GLU A 152 -15.29 -3.01 -12.54
C GLU A 152 -15.50 -4.48 -12.13
N ILE A 153 -14.42 -5.18 -11.75
CA ILE A 153 -14.51 -6.53 -11.18
C ILE A 153 -14.92 -6.38 -9.72
N GLY A 154 -16.22 -6.54 -9.45
CA GLY A 154 -16.82 -6.37 -8.13
C GLY A 154 -16.21 -7.25 -7.03
N TYR A 155 -16.45 -6.88 -5.78
CA TYR A 155 -16.05 -7.68 -4.61
C TYR A 155 -16.63 -9.10 -4.70
N GLY A 156 -15.82 -10.12 -4.38
CA GLY A 156 -16.21 -11.54 -4.47
C GLY A 156 -16.17 -12.12 -5.88
N HIS A 157 -16.03 -11.28 -6.91
CA HIS A 157 -16.02 -11.70 -8.31
C HIS A 157 -14.60 -11.78 -8.86
N THR A 158 -14.43 -12.60 -9.90
CA THR A 158 -13.16 -12.72 -10.63
C THR A 158 -13.36 -12.58 -12.13
N ALA A 159 -12.32 -12.14 -12.83
CA ALA A 159 -12.28 -12.08 -14.28
C ALA A 159 -10.99 -12.71 -14.79
N SER A 160 -11.01 -13.26 -16.01
CA SER A 160 -9.78 -13.78 -16.61
C SER A 160 -8.92 -12.64 -17.17
N TYR A 161 -7.61 -12.84 -17.29
CA TYR A 161 -6.73 -11.89 -18.01
C TYR A 161 -7.23 -11.60 -19.43
N ALA A 162 -7.84 -12.57 -20.10
CA ALA A 162 -8.41 -12.40 -21.44
C ALA A 162 -9.67 -11.53 -21.41
N ALA A 163 -10.52 -11.69 -20.40
CA ALA A 163 -11.69 -10.84 -20.20
C ALA A 163 -11.28 -9.38 -19.97
N VAL A 164 -10.28 -9.13 -19.11
CA VAL A 164 -9.74 -7.78 -18.90
C VAL A 164 -9.11 -7.23 -20.17
N ALA A 165 -8.34 -8.03 -20.91
CA ALA A 165 -7.76 -7.58 -22.18
C ALA A 165 -8.82 -7.11 -23.17
N ALA A 166 -9.96 -7.81 -23.26
CA ALA A 166 -11.07 -7.48 -24.16
C ALA A 166 -11.74 -6.13 -23.85
N LEU A 167 -11.60 -5.61 -22.62
CA LEU A 167 -12.09 -4.28 -22.24
C LEU A 167 -11.16 -3.15 -22.66
N THR A 168 -9.89 -3.46 -22.94
CA THR A 168 -8.88 -2.47 -23.33
C THR A 168 -8.87 -2.22 -24.85
N SER A 169 -8.16 -1.16 -25.25
CA SER A 169 -7.76 -0.84 -26.62
C SER A 169 -7.00 -1.96 -27.34
N SER A 170 -6.52 -3.00 -26.62
CA SER A 170 -5.76 -4.11 -27.19
C SER A 170 -6.28 -5.48 -26.72
N PRO A 171 -7.41 -5.98 -27.27
CA PRO A 171 -8.05 -7.25 -26.87
C PRO A 171 -7.16 -8.49 -26.88
N ARG A 172 -6.11 -8.49 -27.73
CA ARG A 172 -5.16 -9.61 -27.84
C ARG A 172 -3.98 -9.51 -26.85
N ALA A 173 -3.88 -8.45 -26.05
CA ALA A 173 -2.72 -8.15 -25.20
C ALA A 173 -2.76 -8.82 -23.81
N VAL A 174 -3.22 -10.07 -23.73
CA VAL A 174 -3.42 -10.81 -22.47
C VAL A 174 -2.16 -10.85 -21.58
N ARG A 175 -0.98 -11.06 -22.17
CA ARG A 175 0.29 -11.04 -21.41
C ARG A 175 0.62 -9.66 -20.85
N ALA A 176 0.34 -8.60 -21.61
CA ALA A 176 0.59 -7.23 -21.16
C ALA A 176 -0.36 -6.84 -20.02
N VAL A 177 -1.60 -7.33 -20.03
CA VAL A 177 -2.52 -7.22 -18.88
C VAL A 177 -1.92 -7.88 -17.65
N GLY A 178 -1.37 -9.09 -17.78
CA GLY A 178 -0.66 -9.76 -16.67
C GLY A 178 0.48 -8.92 -16.09
N THR A 179 1.30 -8.32 -16.96
CA THR A 179 2.37 -7.39 -16.54
C THR A 179 1.81 -6.13 -15.87
N ALA A 180 0.71 -5.57 -16.37
CA ALA A 180 0.06 -4.41 -15.75
C ALA A 180 -0.47 -4.73 -14.35
N CYS A 181 -1.13 -5.88 -14.16
CA CYS A 181 -1.58 -6.37 -12.84
C CYS A 181 -0.40 -6.58 -11.87
N ALA A 182 0.71 -7.15 -12.35
CA ALA A 182 1.91 -7.37 -11.54
C ALA A 182 2.65 -6.07 -11.16
N ARG A 183 2.41 -4.98 -11.89
CA ARG A 183 3.00 -3.65 -11.67
C ARG A 183 1.98 -2.62 -11.20
N ASN A 184 0.90 -3.09 -10.58
CA ASN A 184 -0.10 -2.26 -9.94
C ASN A 184 0.51 -1.57 -8.70
N PRO A 185 0.61 -0.23 -8.66
CA PRO A 185 1.12 0.47 -7.49
C PRO A 185 0.15 0.45 -6.30
N LEU A 186 -1.13 0.17 -6.53
CA LEU A 186 -2.21 0.23 -5.53
C LEU A 186 -2.95 -1.11 -5.45
N PRO A 187 -2.28 -2.24 -5.12
CA PRO A 187 -2.98 -3.51 -4.87
C PRO A 187 -4.03 -3.34 -3.76
N LEU A 188 -4.97 -4.28 -3.66
CA LEU A 188 -6.17 -4.23 -2.79
C LEU A 188 -7.21 -3.20 -3.26
N VAL A 189 -6.82 -1.92 -3.31
CA VAL A 189 -7.70 -0.82 -3.70
C VAL A 189 -7.99 -0.83 -5.20
N VAL A 190 -6.96 -1.06 -6.01
CA VAL A 190 -7.10 -1.47 -7.42
C VAL A 190 -6.97 -3.00 -7.45
N PRO A 191 -8.06 -3.76 -7.66
CA PRO A 191 -8.16 -5.15 -7.21
C PRO A 191 -7.55 -6.15 -8.22
N CYS A 192 -6.24 -6.07 -8.46
CA CYS A 192 -5.57 -6.98 -9.41
C CYS A 192 -5.51 -8.45 -8.93
N HIS A 193 -5.79 -8.73 -7.65
CA HIS A 193 -5.97 -10.09 -7.14
C HIS A 193 -7.24 -10.77 -7.70
N ARG A 194 -8.23 -10.02 -8.16
CA ARG A 194 -9.46 -10.56 -8.79
C ARG A 194 -9.24 -11.05 -10.23
N VAL A 195 -8.07 -10.77 -10.82
CA VAL A 195 -7.72 -11.24 -12.17
C VAL A 195 -7.04 -12.60 -12.09
N VAL A 196 -7.63 -13.62 -12.71
CA VAL A 196 -7.16 -15.02 -12.65
C VAL A 196 -6.88 -15.58 -14.04
N ARG A 197 -6.25 -16.76 -14.11
CA ARG A 197 -6.06 -17.49 -15.37
C ARG A 197 -7.38 -18.11 -15.81
N SER A 198 -7.56 -18.26 -17.12
CA SER A 198 -8.78 -18.87 -17.70
C SER A 198 -8.96 -20.35 -17.36
N ASP A 199 -7.90 -21.03 -16.90
CA ASP A 199 -7.94 -22.43 -16.43
C ASP A 199 -8.33 -22.55 -14.95
N GLY A 200 -8.79 -21.46 -14.33
CA GLY A 200 -9.14 -21.41 -12.90
C GLY A 200 -7.93 -21.25 -11.97
N GLY A 201 -6.71 -21.27 -12.50
CA GLY A 201 -5.52 -21.01 -11.70
C GLY A 201 -5.43 -19.56 -11.23
N ARG A 202 -5.11 -19.34 -9.95
CA ARG A 202 -4.98 -17.98 -9.38
C ARG A 202 -3.88 -17.16 -10.07
N GLY A 203 -2.82 -17.78 -10.58
CA GLY A 203 -1.69 -17.08 -11.21
C GLY A 203 -0.81 -16.31 -10.21
N SER A 204 0.16 -15.56 -10.72
CA SER A 204 1.10 -14.79 -9.90
C SER A 204 0.47 -13.53 -9.32
N TYR A 205 1.04 -13.05 -8.21
CA TYR A 205 0.61 -11.84 -7.52
C TYR A 205 1.81 -11.16 -6.89
N LEU A 206 1.79 -9.83 -6.86
CA LEU A 206 2.89 -9.03 -6.29
C LEU A 206 3.12 -9.36 -4.81
N GLY A 207 2.04 -9.50 -4.03
CA GLY A 207 2.09 -9.94 -2.63
C GLY A 207 2.34 -11.43 -2.43
N GLY A 208 2.62 -12.19 -3.49
CA GLY A 208 2.76 -13.64 -3.44
C GLY A 208 1.44 -14.41 -3.50
N THR A 209 1.55 -15.72 -3.75
CA THR A 209 0.39 -16.60 -3.96
C THR A 209 -0.47 -16.76 -2.70
N ALA A 210 0.14 -16.78 -1.51
CA ALA A 210 -0.55 -16.87 -0.24
C ALA A 210 -1.46 -15.65 0.00
N ALA A 211 -0.95 -14.43 -0.23
CA ALA A 211 -1.75 -13.22 -0.11
C ALA A 211 -2.92 -13.22 -1.11
N LYS A 212 -2.69 -13.63 -2.37
CA LYS A 212 -3.75 -13.72 -3.36
C LYS A 212 -4.85 -14.72 -2.97
N ALA A 213 -4.46 -15.88 -2.45
CA ALA A 213 -5.41 -16.88 -1.97
C ALA A 213 -6.26 -16.31 -0.81
N LEU A 214 -5.61 -15.73 0.21
CA LEU A 214 -6.29 -15.13 1.35
C LEU A 214 -7.30 -14.06 0.90
N LEU A 215 -6.92 -13.16 0.00
CA LEU A 215 -7.80 -12.10 -0.49
C LEU A 215 -9.02 -12.66 -1.23
N LEU A 216 -8.81 -13.63 -2.12
CA LEU A 216 -9.92 -14.27 -2.84
C LEU A 216 -10.85 -15.02 -1.88
N ASP A 217 -10.28 -15.74 -0.91
CA ASP A 217 -11.06 -16.51 0.06
C ASP A 217 -11.82 -15.58 1.04
N LEU A 218 -11.23 -14.46 1.44
CA LEU A 218 -11.87 -13.39 2.22
C LEU A 218 -13.09 -12.84 1.48
N GLU A 219 -12.93 -12.51 0.20
CA GLU A 219 -14.02 -11.92 -0.58
C GLU A 219 -15.13 -12.92 -0.91
N ALA A 220 -14.80 -14.20 -1.11
CA ALA A 220 -15.78 -15.25 -1.36
C ALA A 220 -16.60 -15.64 -0.11
N ALA A 221 -16.05 -15.47 1.10
CA ALA A 221 -16.72 -15.84 2.35
C ALA A 221 -17.81 -14.86 2.81
N ALA A 222 -17.95 -13.71 2.13
CA ALA A 222 -18.95 -12.69 2.43
C ALA A 222 -20.23 -12.81 1.59
N GLU A 223 -20.28 -13.80 0.69
CA GLU A 223 -21.45 -14.20 -0.13
C GLU A 223 -22.28 -15.28 0.57
#